data_AF-A0A8J5WBH7-F1
#
_entry.id   AF-A0A8J5WBH7-F1
#
_cell.length_a   1.000
_cell.length_b   1.000
_cell.length_c   1.000
_cell.angle_alpha   90.00
_cell.angle_beta   90.00
_cell.angle_gamma   90.00
#
_symmetry.space_group_name_H-M   'P 1'
#
loop_
_entity.id
_entity.type
_entity.pdbx_description
1 polymer ?
#
loop_
_entity_poly.entity_id
_entity_poly.type
_entity_poly.pdbx_seq_one_letter_code
_entity_poly.pdbx_strand_id
1 'polypeptide(L)'
;MEKATAFVLSVSLTGALLFTGGDACAGVSSMSAVDACKPGNVGAALSKTCAATLGTSTAAHEVTAYVTAALDAAWRSYNATTKAANADMEDPSSPRGLREVIGVCLYHYDDVVLYAAGVLEYLRTCTSLREVSFDCATSAGIVDRCAGLVQTVAPNSTLHAMIVGDRDRTELAVRLALLM
;
A
#
# COMPACT_ATOMS: atom_id res chain seq x y z
N MET A 1 10.77 25.33 -46.09
CA MET A 1 10.01 24.29 -45.37
C MET A 1 10.41 24.39 -43.90
N GLU A 2 9.66 25.20 -43.15
CA GLU A 2 9.92 25.47 -41.74
C GLU A 2 9.33 24.34 -40.89
N LYS A 3 10.15 23.70 -40.05
CA LYS A 3 9.73 22.64 -39.13
C LYS A 3 9.35 23.29 -37.80
N ALA A 4 8.05 23.46 -37.58
CA ALA A 4 7.51 23.81 -36.26
C ALA A 4 7.54 22.56 -35.38
N THR A 5 8.54 22.47 -34.49
CA THR A 5 8.58 21.49 -33.40
C THR A 5 7.58 21.91 -32.32
N ALA A 6 6.45 21.20 -32.26
CA ALA A 6 5.45 21.36 -31.22
C ALA A 6 6.02 20.92 -29.86
N PHE A 7 6.01 21.87 -28.92
CA PHE A 7 6.30 21.64 -27.50
C PHE A 7 5.13 20.85 -26.90
N VAL A 8 5.35 19.58 -26.55
CA VAL A 8 4.33 18.77 -25.85
C VAL A 8 4.31 19.23 -24.39
N LEU A 9 3.30 20.03 -24.04
CA LEU A 9 2.98 20.40 -22.67
C LEU A 9 2.58 19.14 -21.89
N SER A 10 3.45 18.72 -20.97
CA SER A 10 3.17 17.69 -19.98
C SER A 10 2.04 18.17 -19.06
N VAL A 11 0.84 17.65 -19.27
CA VAL A 11 -0.31 17.84 -18.38
C VAL A 11 -0.04 17.07 -17.08
N SER A 12 0.27 17.80 -16.01
CA SER A 12 0.29 17.24 -14.65
C SER A 12 -1.13 16.86 -14.26
N LEU A 13 -1.39 15.55 -14.18
CA LEU A 13 -2.66 15.00 -13.71
C LEU A 13 -2.70 15.12 -12.18
N THR A 14 -3.14 16.27 -11.67
CA THR A 14 -3.48 16.43 -10.27
C THR A 14 -4.76 15.65 -10.02
N GLY A 15 -4.62 14.37 -9.65
CA GLY A 15 -5.74 13.54 -9.22
C GLY A 15 -6.31 14.10 -7.92
N ALA A 16 -7.30 14.97 -8.02
CA ALA A 16 -8.18 15.26 -6.90
C ALA A 16 -8.95 13.97 -6.59
N LEU A 17 -8.50 13.23 -5.58
CA LEU A 17 -9.25 12.12 -5.00
C LEU A 17 -10.52 12.73 -4.40
N LEU A 18 -11.62 12.64 -5.15
CA LEU A 18 -12.95 12.93 -4.66
C LEU A 18 -13.32 11.78 -3.71
N PHE A 19 -13.06 11.96 -2.43
CA PHE A 19 -13.61 11.10 -1.37
C PHE A 19 -15.14 11.24 -1.40
N THR A 20 -15.82 10.30 -2.02
CA THR A 20 -17.28 10.21 -1.97
C THR A 20 -17.67 9.86 -0.53
N GLY A 21 -18.40 10.76 0.12
CA GLY A 21 -18.66 10.81 1.56
C GLY A 21 -19.12 9.50 2.19
N GLY A 22 -18.32 9.04 3.17
CA GLY A 22 -18.87 8.48 4.40
C GLY A 22 -19.00 9.60 5.42
N ASP A 23 -19.95 9.49 6.35
CA ASP A 23 -20.01 10.41 7.48
C ASP A 23 -18.67 10.39 8.24
N ALA A 24 -18.22 11.59 8.64
CA ALA A 24 -17.05 11.78 9.49
C ALA A 24 -17.14 10.87 10.73
N CYS A 25 -16.14 10.02 10.96
CA CYS A 25 -16.18 9.11 12.09
C CYS A 25 -16.03 9.89 13.39
N ALA A 26 -17.04 9.81 14.27
CA ALA A 26 -17.05 10.58 15.51
C ALA A 26 -15.79 10.31 16.37
N GLY A 27 -15.04 11.36 16.67
CA GLY A 27 -13.86 11.30 17.53
C GLY A 27 -12.54 10.95 16.82
N VAL A 28 -12.54 10.78 15.49
CA VAL A 28 -11.32 10.57 14.72
C VAL A 28 -10.56 11.88 14.55
N SER A 29 -9.24 11.81 14.71
CA SER A 29 -8.37 12.97 14.54
C SER A 29 -8.34 13.46 13.07
N SER A 30 -8.16 14.76 12.87
CA SER A 30 -8.01 15.37 11.55
C SER A 30 -6.66 16.07 11.44
N MET A 31 -5.99 15.91 10.30
CA MET A 31 -4.72 16.58 10.00
C MET A 31 -4.48 16.72 8.50
N SER A 32 -3.51 17.53 8.11
CA SER A 32 -3.11 17.65 6.71
C SER A 32 -2.32 16.44 6.24
N ALA A 33 -2.32 16.17 4.93
CA ALA A 33 -1.51 15.09 4.35
C ALA A 33 -0.01 15.35 4.56
N VAL A 34 0.41 16.61 4.48
CA VAL A 34 1.80 17.02 4.77
C VAL A 34 2.19 16.69 6.21
N ASP A 35 1.30 16.92 7.17
CA ASP A 35 1.54 16.58 8.58
C ASP A 35 1.56 15.07 8.80
N ALA A 36 0.60 14.34 8.24
CA ALA A 36 0.55 12.88 8.32
C ALA A 36 1.85 12.24 7.80
N CYS A 37 2.39 12.75 6.69
CA CYS A 37 3.60 12.21 6.05
C CYS A 37 4.93 12.66 6.66
N LYS A 38 4.94 13.44 7.75
CA LYS A 38 6.17 13.84 8.43
C LYS A 38 6.98 12.60 8.88
N PRO A 39 8.33 12.64 8.82
CA PRO A 39 9.18 11.53 9.26
C PRO A 39 8.94 11.06 10.70
N GLY A 40 8.50 11.96 11.59
CA GLY A 40 8.16 11.59 12.96
C GLY A 40 6.90 10.73 13.09
N ASN A 41 6.00 10.77 12.10
CA ASN A 41 4.73 10.04 12.11
C ASN A 41 4.85 8.73 11.33
N VAL A 42 5.40 8.76 10.11
CA VAL A 42 5.48 7.59 9.23
C VAL A 42 6.88 6.96 9.14
N GLY A 43 7.90 7.60 9.72
CA GLY A 43 9.29 7.19 9.54
C GLY A 43 9.91 7.78 8.27
N ALA A 44 11.20 8.09 8.33
CA ALA A 44 11.92 8.77 7.23
C ALA A 44 11.90 7.99 5.91
N ALA A 45 11.96 6.65 5.97
CA ALA A 45 11.93 5.80 4.79
C ALA A 45 10.59 5.86 4.03
N LEU A 46 9.49 6.10 4.74
CA LEU A 46 8.14 6.07 4.16
C LEU A 46 7.59 7.45 3.82
N SER A 47 8.19 8.54 4.31
CA SER A 47 7.68 9.91 4.07
C SER A 47 7.47 10.23 2.59
N LYS A 48 8.39 9.81 1.70
CA LYS A 48 8.24 10.04 0.25
C LYS A 48 7.09 9.22 -0.33
N THR A 49 6.99 7.95 0.05
CA THR A 49 5.89 7.06 -0.37
C THR A 49 4.56 7.61 0.12
N CYS A 50 4.48 8.05 1.37
CA CYS A 50 3.32 8.70 1.95
C CYS A 50 2.88 9.92 1.14
N ALA A 51 3.79 10.83 0.83
CA ALA A 51 3.46 12.02 0.03
C ALA A 51 3.02 11.66 -1.40
N ALA A 52 3.56 10.58 -1.97
CA ALA A 52 3.12 10.07 -3.27
C ALA A 52 1.72 9.44 -3.21
N THR A 53 1.36 8.81 -2.08
CA THR A 53 0.07 8.16 -1.85
C THR A 53 -1.03 9.17 -1.48
N LEU A 54 -0.76 10.08 -0.55
CA LEU A 54 -1.75 11.02 0.01
C LEU A 54 -1.74 12.39 -0.68
N GLY A 55 -0.69 12.69 -1.45
CA GLY A 55 -0.42 14.02 -1.96
C GLY A 55 0.19 14.95 -0.91
N THR A 56 0.21 16.23 -1.23
CA THR A 56 0.84 17.28 -0.41
C THR A 56 -0.16 18.37 0.01
N SER A 57 -1.43 17.98 0.19
CA SER A 57 -2.47 18.91 0.63
C SER A 57 -2.18 19.42 2.04
N THR A 58 -2.35 20.72 2.26
CA THR A 58 -2.31 21.37 3.57
C THR A 58 -3.69 21.46 4.23
N ALA A 59 -4.76 21.07 3.52
CA ALA A 59 -6.10 21.01 4.09
C ALA A 59 -6.21 19.81 5.05
N ALA A 60 -6.94 20.00 6.15
CA ALA A 60 -7.17 18.94 7.13
C ALA A 60 -8.24 17.96 6.61
N HIS A 61 -7.95 16.67 6.75
CA HIS A 61 -8.88 15.56 6.51
C HIS A 61 -8.78 14.57 7.67
N GLU A 62 -9.82 13.77 7.88
CA GLU A 62 -9.77 12.68 8.85
C GLU A 62 -8.68 11.67 8.50
N VAL A 63 -7.99 11.18 9.52
CA VAL A 63 -6.92 10.18 9.32
C VAL A 63 -7.45 8.89 8.68
N THR A 64 -8.71 8.53 8.92
CA THR A 64 -9.40 7.39 8.28
C THR A 64 -9.31 7.46 6.75
N ALA A 65 -9.44 8.65 6.14
CA ALA A 65 -9.31 8.83 4.70
C ALA A 65 -7.89 8.50 4.19
N TYR A 66 -6.87 8.82 4.99
CA TYR A 66 -5.47 8.49 4.66
C TYR A 66 -5.19 7.00 4.79
N VAL A 67 -5.74 6.34 5.80
CA VAL A 67 -5.64 4.88 5.96
C VAL A 67 -6.29 4.17 4.77
N THR A 68 -7.49 4.59 4.37
CA THR A 68 -8.16 4.09 3.16
C THR A 68 -7.29 4.24 1.91
N ALA A 69 -6.73 5.43 1.68
CA ALA A 69 -5.86 5.67 0.52
C ALA A 69 -4.59 4.79 0.54
N ALA A 70 -3.99 4.56 1.70
CA ALA A 70 -2.84 3.69 1.85
C ALA A 70 -3.17 2.21 1.60
N LEU A 71 -4.31 1.73 2.11
CA LEU A 71 -4.78 0.36 1.88
C LEU A 71 -5.13 0.12 0.41
N ASP A 72 -5.79 1.07 -0.24
CA ASP A 72 -6.07 1.04 -1.68
C ASP A 72 -4.78 0.96 -2.51
N ALA A 73 -3.73 1.69 -2.11
CA ALA A 73 -2.44 1.64 -2.76
C ALA A 73 -1.73 0.29 -2.52
N ALA A 74 -1.80 -0.24 -1.30
CA ALA A 74 -1.26 -1.55 -0.95
C ALA A 74 -1.97 -2.66 -1.74
N TRP A 75 -3.30 -2.65 -1.81
CA TRP A 75 -4.11 -3.61 -2.57
C TRP A 75 -3.74 -3.66 -4.05
N ARG A 76 -3.59 -2.50 -4.70
CA ARG A 76 -3.15 -2.42 -6.09
C ARG A 76 -1.76 -3.04 -6.28
N SER A 77 -0.88 -2.87 -5.30
CA SER A 77 0.45 -3.46 -5.28
C SER A 77 0.38 -4.99 -5.14
N TYR A 78 -0.41 -5.49 -4.20
CA TYR A 78 -0.60 -6.94 -4.00
C TYR A 78 -1.13 -7.63 -5.26
N ASN A 79 -2.12 -7.04 -5.96
CA ASN A 79 -2.63 -7.62 -7.20
C ASN A 79 -1.56 -7.72 -8.29
N ALA A 80 -0.68 -6.71 -8.40
CA ALA A 80 0.43 -6.75 -9.32
C ALA A 80 1.45 -7.84 -8.92
N THR A 81 1.77 -7.95 -7.65
CA THR A 81 2.68 -8.98 -7.10
C THR A 81 2.12 -10.38 -7.30
N THR A 82 0.85 -10.63 -6.98
CA THR A 82 0.18 -11.92 -7.19
C THR A 82 0.20 -12.32 -8.67
N LYS A 83 -0.01 -11.37 -9.59
CA LYS A 83 0.10 -11.64 -11.02
C LYS A 83 1.52 -12.04 -11.43
N ALA A 84 2.53 -11.34 -10.93
CA ALA A 84 3.94 -11.66 -11.21
C ALA A 84 4.33 -13.02 -10.61
N ALA A 85 3.92 -13.30 -9.38
CA ALA A 85 4.16 -14.56 -8.71
C ALA A 85 3.54 -15.75 -9.46
N ASN A 86 2.31 -15.62 -9.96
CA ASN A 86 1.69 -16.65 -10.80
C ASN A 86 2.49 -16.89 -12.10
N ALA A 87 2.95 -15.82 -12.75
CA ALA A 87 3.80 -15.95 -13.94
C ALA A 87 5.11 -16.69 -13.64
N ASP A 88 5.75 -16.41 -12.50
CA ASP A 88 6.95 -17.12 -12.05
C ASP A 88 6.67 -18.60 -11.74
N MET A 89 5.46 -18.97 -11.27
CA MET A 89 5.10 -20.38 -11.09
C MET A 89 4.99 -21.14 -12.42
N GLU A 90 4.42 -20.49 -13.43
CA GLU A 90 4.19 -21.06 -14.76
C GLU A 90 5.47 -21.13 -15.61
N ASP A 91 6.46 -20.27 -15.34
CA ASP A 91 7.71 -20.27 -16.07
C ASP A 91 8.59 -21.49 -15.69
N PRO A 92 8.91 -22.39 -16.64
CA PRO A 92 9.81 -23.52 -16.37
C PRO A 92 11.25 -23.08 -16.06
N SER A 93 11.64 -21.86 -16.44
CA SER A 93 12.95 -21.28 -16.15
C SER A 93 13.10 -20.79 -14.71
N SER A 94 11.98 -20.57 -14.02
CA SER A 94 11.97 -20.13 -12.62
C SER A 94 12.62 -21.16 -11.69
N PRO A 95 13.50 -20.71 -10.76
CA PRO A 95 14.11 -21.58 -9.77
C PRO A 95 13.06 -22.38 -9.00
N ARG A 96 13.30 -23.68 -8.80
CA ARG A 96 12.34 -24.55 -8.08
C ARG A 96 12.03 -24.01 -6.68
N GLY A 97 13.05 -23.63 -5.93
CA GLY A 97 12.87 -23.08 -4.58
C GLY A 97 12.07 -21.77 -4.55
N LEU A 98 12.15 -20.96 -5.61
CA LEU A 98 11.32 -19.77 -5.76
C LEU A 98 9.84 -20.16 -5.90
N ARG A 99 9.53 -21.11 -6.80
CA ARG A 99 8.15 -21.58 -7.01
C ARG A 99 7.53 -22.21 -5.77
N GLU A 100 8.30 -22.96 -5.00
CA GLU A 100 7.87 -23.53 -3.72
C GLU A 100 7.50 -22.44 -2.69
N VAL A 101 8.35 -21.41 -2.55
CA VAL A 101 8.07 -20.27 -1.66
C VAL A 101 6.87 -19.45 -2.14
N ILE A 102 6.73 -19.26 -3.47
CA ILE A 102 5.58 -18.55 -4.04
C ILE A 102 4.26 -19.20 -3.62
N GLY A 103 4.15 -20.53 -3.72
CA GLY A 103 2.93 -21.24 -3.33
C GLY A 103 2.51 -20.97 -1.88
N VAL A 104 3.48 -20.92 -0.95
CA VAL A 104 3.23 -20.54 0.46
C VAL A 104 2.80 -19.08 0.58
N CYS A 105 3.45 -18.18 -0.16
CA CYS A 105 3.17 -16.76 -0.09
C CYS A 105 1.81 -16.37 -0.67
N LEU A 106 1.41 -16.96 -1.79
CA LEU A 106 0.11 -16.68 -2.41
C LEU A 106 -1.05 -17.05 -1.48
N TYR A 107 -0.95 -18.20 -0.78
CA TYR A 107 -1.94 -18.60 0.20
C TYR A 107 -2.15 -17.54 1.30
N HIS A 108 -1.08 -16.92 1.79
CA HIS A 108 -1.19 -15.89 2.82
C HIS A 108 -1.49 -14.48 2.29
N TYR A 109 -1.19 -14.21 1.01
CA TYR A 109 -1.61 -12.97 0.37
C TYR A 109 -3.14 -12.88 0.24
N ASP A 110 -3.83 -14.03 0.11
CA ASP A 110 -5.30 -14.07 0.18
C ASP A 110 -5.82 -13.64 1.56
N ASP A 111 -5.13 -14.01 2.65
CA ASP A 111 -5.46 -13.54 4.01
C ASP A 111 -5.28 -12.01 4.12
N VAL A 112 -4.17 -11.48 3.59
CA VAL A 112 -3.88 -10.03 3.57
C VAL A 112 -4.98 -9.25 2.86
N VAL A 113 -5.49 -9.80 1.76
CA VAL A 113 -6.63 -9.26 1.02
C VAL A 113 -7.90 -9.23 1.90
N LEU A 114 -8.19 -10.31 2.63
CA LEU A 114 -9.35 -10.35 3.53
C LEU A 114 -9.24 -9.32 4.67
N TYR A 115 -8.07 -9.18 5.28
CA TYR A 115 -7.83 -8.16 6.30
C TYR A 115 -8.02 -6.74 5.75
N ALA A 116 -7.46 -6.45 4.58
CA ALA A 116 -7.62 -5.13 3.95
C ALA A 116 -9.11 -4.80 3.68
N ALA A 117 -9.89 -5.77 3.20
CA ALA A 117 -11.33 -5.61 2.99
C ALA A 117 -12.08 -5.38 4.30
N GLY A 118 -11.75 -6.10 5.37
CA GLY A 118 -12.32 -5.92 6.70
C GLY A 118 -12.04 -4.52 7.25
N VAL A 119 -10.79 -4.05 7.15
CA VAL A 119 -10.41 -2.71 7.57
C VAL A 119 -11.14 -1.63 6.77
N LEU A 120 -11.25 -1.77 5.44
CA LEU A 120 -12.01 -0.82 4.62
C LEU A 120 -13.48 -0.75 5.06
N GLU A 121 -14.08 -1.87 5.45
CA GLU A 121 -15.44 -1.89 5.99
C GLU A 121 -15.56 -1.21 7.36
N TYR A 122 -14.59 -1.42 8.25
CA TYR A 122 -14.49 -0.71 9.55
C TYR A 122 -14.44 0.80 9.34
N LEU A 123 -13.59 1.26 8.42
CA LEU A 123 -13.43 2.68 8.08
C LEU A 123 -14.71 3.26 7.46
N ARG A 124 -15.37 2.52 6.55
CA ARG A 124 -16.59 2.96 5.88
C ARG A 124 -17.79 3.05 6.83
N THR A 125 -17.86 2.15 7.80
CA THR A 125 -18.99 2.07 8.75
C THR A 125 -18.71 2.77 10.08
N CYS A 126 -17.50 3.30 10.26
CA CYS A 126 -17.00 3.82 11.53
C CYS A 126 -17.17 2.85 12.70
N THR A 127 -17.03 1.55 12.43
CA THR A 127 -17.09 0.48 13.43
C THR A 127 -15.70 -0.11 13.64
N SER A 128 -15.44 -0.70 14.80
CA SER A 128 -14.20 -1.43 15.08
C SER A 128 -12.91 -0.68 14.67
N LEU A 129 -12.88 0.64 14.91
CA LEU A 129 -11.72 1.47 14.55
C LEU A 129 -10.47 1.14 15.38
N ARG A 130 -10.64 0.45 16.52
CA ARG A 130 -9.53 0.02 17.39
C ARG A 130 -8.77 -1.18 16.81
N GLU A 131 -9.42 -1.92 15.93
CA GLU A 131 -8.93 -3.14 15.30
C GLU A 131 -8.10 -2.81 14.05
N VAL A 132 -8.32 -1.63 13.44
CA VAL A 132 -7.65 -1.17 12.21
C VAL A 132 -6.12 -1.30 12.29
N SER A 133 -5.49 -0.77 13.33
CA SER A 133 -4.03 -0.86 13.46
C SER A 133 -3.53 -2.29 13.63
N PHE A 134 -4.30 -3.14 14.29
CA PHE A 134 -3.95 -4.54 14.53
C PHE A 134 -4.03 -5.36 13.23
N ASP A 135 -5.09 -5.19 12.44
CA ASP A 135 -5.26 -5.91 11.17
C ASP A 135 -4.26 -5.43 10.11
N CYS A 136 -3.95 -4.13 10.07
CA CYS A 136 -2.86 -3.60 9.25
C CYS A 136 -1.50 -4.21 9.65
N ALA A 137 -1.21 -4.31 10.97
CA ALA A 137 0.05 -4.85 11.45
C ALA A 137 0.17 -6.36 11.18
N THR A 138 -0.93 -7.09 11.32
CA THR A 138 -1.02 -8.52 10.97
C THR A 138 -0.71 -8.72 9.48
N SER A 139 -1.32 -7.91 8.62
CA SER A 139 -1.05 -7.91 7.18
C SER A 139 0.42 -7.61 6.86
N ALA A 140 1.01 -6.61 7.53
CA ALA A 140 2.42 -6.25 7.32
C ALA A 140 3.36 -7.41 7.71
N GLY A 141 3.06 -8.12 8.81
CA GLY A 141 3.84 -9.28 9.24
C GLY A 141 3.79 -10.46 8.26
N ILE A 142 2.64 -10.69 7.62
CA ILE A 142 2.51 -11.70 6.55
C ILE A 142 3.39 -11.35 5.36
N VAL A 143 3.31 -10.10 4.88
CA VAL A 143 4.05 -9.65 3.71
C VAL A 143 5.57 -9.64 3.99
N ASP A 144 6.00 -9.18 5.18
CA ASP A 144 7.42 -9.21 5.57
C ASP A 144 7.98 -10.63 5.67
N ARG A 145 7.20 -11.58 6.21
CA ARG A 145 7.55 -13.00 6.19
C ARG A 145 7.79 -13.49 4.76
N CYS A 146 6.93 -13.12 3.82
CA CYS A 146 7.11 -13.47 2.42
C CYS A 146 8.35 -12.83 1.79
N ALA A 147 8.63 -11.57 2.10
CA ALA A 147 9.85 -10.90 1.67
C ALA A 147 11.09 -11.68 2.15
N GLY A 148 11.10 -12.09 3.41
CA GLY A 148 12.18 -12.88 4.01
C GLY A 148 12.36 -14.24 3.33
N LEU A 149 11.28 -14.98 3.09
CA LEU A 149 11.36 -16.28 2.41
C LEU A 149 11.91 -16.14 0.99
N VAL A 150 11.36 -15.23 0.17
CA VAL A 150 11.82 -15.03 -1.20
C VAL A 150 13.26 -14.52 -1.23
N GLN A 151 13.69 -13.71 -0.26
CA GLN A 151 15.08 -13.25 -0.16
C GLN A 151 16.08 -14.41 -0.03
N THR A 152 15.71 -15.50 0.64
CA THR A 152 16.63 -16.64 0.82
C THR A 152 16.88 -17.42 -0.47
N VAL A 153 15.91 -17.43 -1.39
CA VAL A 153 15.96 -18.27 -2.60
C VAL A 153 16.18 -17.46 -3.88
N ALA A 154 15.79 -16.19 -3.90
CA ALA A 154 15.84 -15.32 -5.08
C ALA A 154 15.96 -13.82 -4.69
N PRO A 155 17.04 -13.41 -4.01
CA PRO A 155 17.20 -12.05 -3.46
C PRO A 155 17.26 -10.94 -4.51
N ASN A 156 17.59 -11.27 -5.77
CA ASN A 156 17.69 -10.30 -6.86
C ASN A 156 16.52 -10.42 -7.85
N SER A 157 15.48 -11.20 -7.51
CA SER A 157 14.31 -11.34 -8.38
C SER A 157 13.47 -10.07 -8.38
N THR A 158 12.83 -9.80 -9.52
CA THR A 158 11.81 -8.75 -9.60
C THR A 158 10.71 -8.98 -8.56
N LEU A 159 10.32 -10.24 -8.34
CA LEU A 159 9.30 -10.60 -7.36
C LEU A 159 9.69 -10.19 -5.93
N HIS A 160 10.94 -10.43 -5.52
CA HIS A 160 11.42 -9.99 -4.20
C HIS A 160 11.27 -8.48 -4.02
N ALA A 161 11.67 -7.69 -5.02
CA ALA A 161 11.55 -6.23 -4.98
C ALA A 161 10.09 -5.78 -4.91
N MET A 162 9.17 -6.47 -5.60
CA MET A 162 7.74 -6.20 -5.53
C MET A 162 7.17 -6.48 -4.13
N ILE A 163 7.52 -7.62 -3.52
CA ILE A 163 7.08 -7.98 -2.16
C ILE A 163 7.63 -7.00 -1.11
N VAL A 164 8.87 -6.52 -1.26
CA VAL A 164 9.40 -5.44 -0.40
C VAL A 164 8.57 -4.15 -0.57
N GLY A 165 8.21 -3.81 -1.81
CA GLY A 165 7.34 -2.67 -2.09
C GLY A 165 5.92 -2.82 -1.55
N ASP A 166 5.40 -4.05 -1.48
CA ASP A 166 4.15 -4.38 -0.80
C ASP A 166 4.27 -4.12 0.69
N ARG A 167 5.31 -4.65 1.34
CA ARG A 167 5.58 -4.47 2.77
C ARG A 167 5.63 -3.00 3.15
N ASP A 168 6.37 -2.20 2.39
CA ASP A 168 6.54 -0.77 2.69
C ASP A 168 5.20 0.00 2.58
N ARG A 169 4.29 -0.43 1.69
CA ARG A 169 2.93 0.13 1.59
C ARG A 169 2.03 -0.32 2.73
N THR A 170 2.14 -1.57 3.16
CA THR A 170 1.39 -2.06 4.33
C THR A 170 1.85 -1.36 5.61
N GLU A 171 3.16 -1.20 5.79
CA GLU A 171 3.73 -0.47 6.94
C GLU A 171 3.28 1.00 6.93
N LEU A 172 3.17 1.63 5.76
CA LEU A 172 2.59 2.97 5.67
C LEU A 172 1.14 3.00 6.20
N ALA A 173 0.32 2.01 5.85
CA ALA A 173 -1.05 1.90 6.38
C ALA A 173 -1.05 1.71 7.91
N VAL A 174 -0.14 0.90 8.47
CA VAL A 174 0.05 0.75 9.92
C VAL A 174 0.37 2.10 10.56
N ARG A 175 1.34 2.83 10.03
CA ARG A 175 1.76 4.13 10.58
C ARG A 175 0.63 5.14 10.58
N LEU A 176 -0.16 5.18 9.51
CA LEU A 176 -1.31 6.08 9.42
C LEU A 176 -2.44 5.64 10.36
N ALA A 177 -2.69 4.33 10.51
CA ALA A 177 -3.68 3.80 11.44
C ALA A 177 -3.36 4.16 12.90
N LEU A 178 -2.07 4.24 13.26
CA LEU A 178 -1.63 4.68 14.59
C LEU A 178 -1.86 6.17 14.87
N LEU A 179 -2.25 6.96 13.87
CA LEU A 179 -2.59 8.37 14.02
C LEU A 179 -4.09 8.61 14.22
N MET A 180 -4.93 7.57 14.07
CA MET A 180 -6.39 7.66 14.27
C MET A 180 -6.72 7.95 15.73
#